data_AF-E9IF92-F1
#
_entry.id   AF-E9IF92-F1
#
_cell.length_a   1.000
_cell.length_b   1.000
_cell.length_c   1.000
_cell.angle_alpha   90.00
_cell.angle_beta   90.00
_cell.angle_gamma   90.00
#
_symmetry.space_group_name_H-M   'P 1'
#
loop_
_entity.id
_entity.type
_entity.pdbx_description
1 polymer ?
#
loop_
_entity_poly.entity_id
_entity_poly.type
_entity_poly.pdbx_seq_one_letter_code
_entity_poly.pdbx_strand_id
1 'polypeptide(L)' 'LKEILQSKFQINDLGPVNNILGINVERNGPTVKMRLTQRRYIIETLRKFNMENCK' A
#
# COMPACT_ATOMS: atom_id res chain seq x y z
N LEU A 1 -21.00 4.18 -8.58
CA LEU A 1 -20.35 3.49 -7.43
C LEU A 1 -19.60 4.47 -6.53
N LYS A 2 -18.63 5.25 -7.05
CA LYS A 2 -17.90 6.27 -6.25
C LYS A 2 -18.85 7.21 -5.50
N GLU A 3 -19.85 7.74 -6.19
CA GLU A 3 -20.86 8.65 -5.61
C GLU A 3 -21.75 8.01 -4.54
N ILE A 4 -22.15 6.75 -4.73
CA ILE A 4 -22.95 5.98 -3.75
C ILE A 4 -22.13 5.71 -2.49
N LEU A 5 -20.83 5.45 -2.64
CA LEU A 5 -19.94 5.25 -1.52
C LEU A 5 -19.66 6.57 -0.80
N GLN A 6 -19.50 7.69 -1.53
CA GLN A 6 -19.34 9.02 -0.95
C GLN A 6 -20.61 9.53 -0.24
N SER A 7 -21.80 9.13 -0.70
CA SER A 7 -23.05 9.52 -0.04
C SER A 7 -23.34 8.71 1.22
N LYS A 8 -22.86 7.46 1.30
CA LYS A 8 -23.05 6.58 2.46
C LYS A 8 -21.89 6.60 3.46
N PHE A 9 -20.71 6.98 3.03
CA PHE A 9 -19.50 7.03 3.85
C PHE A 9 -18.81 8.38 3.61
N GLN A 10 -18.29 9.02 4.67
CA GLN A 10 -17.47 10.23 4.54
C GLN A 10 -16.12 9.88 3.89
N ILE A 11 -16.13 9.69 2.58
CA ILE A 11 -14.94 9.37 1.79
C ILE A 11 -14.31 10.69 1.38
N ASN A 12 -13.21 11.02 2.06
CA ASN A 12 -12.34 12.11 1.67
C ASN A 12 -11.39 11.62 0.57
N ASP A 13 -11.23 12.41 -0.50
CA ASP A 13 -10.22 12.14 -1.51
C ASP A 13 -8.85 12.55 -0.96
N LEU A 14 -8.01 11.57 -0.65
CA LEU A 14 -6.65 11.77 -0.14
C LEU A 14 -5.61 11.75 -1.27
N GLY A 15 -6.06 11.77 -2.53
CA GLY A 15 -5.20 11.63 -3.70
C GLY A 15 -4.80 10.17 -3.99
N PRO A 16 -3.78 9.96 -4.84
CA PRO A 16 -3.36 8.64 -5.24
C PRO A 16 -2.91 7.80 -4.05
N VAL A 17 -3.46 6.59 -3.93
CA VAL A 17 -3.12 5.73 -2.81
C VAL A 17 -1.68 5.22 -2.95
N ASN A 18 -0.83 5.55 -1.98
CA ASN A 18 0.57 5.13 -1.95
C ASN A 18 0.80 3.92 -1.02
N ASN A 19 -0.06 3.73 -0.01
CA ASN A 19 0.04 2.62 0.93
C ASN A 19 -1.35 2.09 1.30
N ILE A 20 -1.56 0.77 1.23
CA ILE A 20 -2.80 0.08 1.61
C ILE A 20 -2.44 -1.18 2.38
N LEU A 21 -2.81 -1.26 3.67
CA LEU A 21 -2.62 -2.48 4.48
C LEU A 21 -1.19 -3.07 4.41
N GLY A 22 -0.17 -2.20 4.41
CA GLY A 22 1.24 -2.59 4.30
C GLY A 22 1.75 -2.86 2.87
N ILE A 23 0.88 -2.68 1.86
CA ILE A 23 1.23 -2.71 0.44
C ILE A 23 1.60 -1.30 -0.01
N ASN A 24 2.84 -1.10 -0.45
CA ASN A 24 3.30 0.12 -1.10
C ASN A 24 2.95 0.07 -2.60
N VAL A 25 2.36 1.16 -3.09
CA VAL A 25 1.90 1.30 -4.47
C VAL A 25 2.76 2.33 -5.18
N GLU A 26 3.56 1.87 -6.14
CA GLU A 26 4.48 2.71 -6.91
C GLU A 26 3.94 2.83 -8.34
N ARG A 27 3.70 4.06 -8.78
CA ARG A 27 3.20 4.36 -10.14
C ARG A 27 4.31 5.04 -10.93
N ASN A 28 4.73 4.44 -12.03
CA ASN A 28 5.67 5.09 -12.95
C ASN A 28 4.86 5.92 -13.97
N GLY A 29 4.92 7.25 -13.89
CA GLY A 29 4.15 8.17 -14.74
C GLY A 29 4.22 7.95 -16.27
N PRO A 30 5.31 7.46 -16.88
CA PRO A 30 5.38 7.28 -18.35
C PRO A 30 5.00 5.88 -18.85
N THR A 31 5.03 4.87 -17.97
CA THR A 31 4.69 3.49 -18.33
C THR A 31 3.56 3.11 -17.42
N VAL A 32 2.35 2.85 -17.94
CA VAL A 32 1.13 2.49 -17.19
C VAL A 32 1.33 1.16 -16.42
N LYS A 33 2.28 1.15 -15.50
CA LYS A 33 2.81 0.04 -14.74
C LYS A 33 2.73 0.49 -13.30
N MET A 34 1.79 -0.12 -12.60
CA MET A 34 1.70 -0.03 -11.16
C MET A 34 2.51 -1.19 -10.58
N ARG A 35 3.46 -0.88 -9.71
CA ARG A 35 4.20 -1.87 -8.94
C ARG A 35 3.63 -1.90 -7.52
N LEU A 36 3.24 -3.08 -7.07
CA LEU A 36 2.83 -3.34 -5.70
C LEU A 36 3.98 -4.04 -4.98
N THR A 37 4.36 -3.52 -3.81
CA THR A 37 5.39 -4.16 -2.98
C THR A 37 4.94 -4.25 -1.54
N GLN A 38 5.38 -5.28 -0.82
CA GLN A 38 5.14 -5.44 0.63
C GLN A 38 6.45 -5.47 1.40
N ARG A 39 7.50 -4.83 0.87
CA ARG A 39 8.86 -4.87 1.44
C ARG A 39 8.87 -4.54 2.93
N ARG A 40 8.13 -3.50 3.32
CA ARG A 40 8.02 -3.08 4.72
C ARG A 40 7.40 -4.18 5.59
N TYR A 41 6.31 -4.79 5.14
CA TYR A 41 5.66 -5.88 5.86
C TYR A 41 6.58 -7.09 6.04
N ILE A 42 7.36 -7.46 5.02
CA ILE A 42 8.35 -8.52 5.11
C ILE A 42 9.39 -8.19 6.18
N ILE A 43 9.95 -6.98 6.18
CA ILE A 43 10.94 -6.54 7.17
C ILE A 43 10.35 -6.54 8.58
N GLU A 44 9.12 -6.04 8.76
CA GLU A 44 8.44 -6.03 10.06
C GLU A 44 8.15 -7.45 10.56
N THR A 45 7.80 -8.37 9.65
CA THR A 45 7.61 -9.79 9.97
C THR A 45 8.93 -10.42 10.42
N LEU A 46 10.02 -10.21 9.68
CA LEU A 46 11.34 -10.74 10.06
C LEU A 46 11.76 -10.24 11.44
N ARG A 47 11.62 -8.93 11.72
CA ARG A 47 11.91 -8.36 13.05
C ARG A 47 11.06 -8.95 14.15
N LYS A 48 9.76 -9.18 13.90
CA LYS A 48 8.85 -9.78 14.88
C LYS A 48 9.31 -11.16 15.35
N PHE A 49 9.99 -11.91 14.47
CA PHE A 49 10.50 -13.25 14.77
C PHE A 49 12.01 -13.28 15.03
N ASN A 50 12.67 -12.13 15.20
CA ASN A 50 14.13 -12.00 15.35
C ASN A 50 14.93 -12.64 14.19
N MET A 51 14.37 -12.56 12.98
CA MET A 51 14.92 -13.16 11.75
C MET A 51 15.50 -12.14 10.77
N GLU A 52 15.57 -10.86 11.13
CA GLU A 52 16.06 -9.80 10.25
C GLU A 52 17.53 -9.95 9.83
N ASN A 53 18.31 -10.72 10.59
CA ASN A 53 19.74 -10.98 10.37
C ASN A 53 20.05 -12.49 10.23
N CYS A 54 19.05 -13.33 10.00
CA CYS A 54 19.29 -14.75 9.75
C CYS A 54 20.10 -14.94 8.45
N LYS A 55 21.18 -15.71 8.53
CA LYS A 55 21.99 -16.12 7.38
C LYS A 55 21.43 -17.35 6.71
#